data_AF-A0A2G6LXL4-F1
#
_entry.id   AF-A0A2G6LXL4-F1
#
_cell.length_a   1.000
_cell.length_b   1.000
_cell.length_c   1.000
_cell.angle_alpha   90.00
_cell.angle_beta   90.00
_cell.angle_gamma   90.00
#
_symmetry.space_group_name_H-M   'P 1'
#
loop_
_entity.id
_entity.type
_entity.pdbx_description
1 polymer ?
#
loop_
_entity_poly.entity_id
_entity_poly.type
_entity_poly.pdbx_seq_one_letter_code
_entity_poly.pdbx_strand_id
1 'polypeptide(L)'
;MYADSSISLPYSSSFFDNVPVHFLNLDALIRGGTELRDFRKDCYWSVSAGSGVFTRLIFRQGKPYYIAGSDCLDSDSFLAMIRNDKRELFLSLNFLDDHSLGPVIKYLTEEPVLTELDNSSGELVQLLKSLRKSGESGMISLHVEKGIALIPICEGRISRGFLPGRTIAGRGLVEFLKSPEGSGMAEFFDGPVAEPAALGIGEINLILHSVNVWLESLGPVWPQSRSLMPGYVEKIRERYSSLEPLNYEIGEGLSLSSFIAESDDFPKAMATLVKSLCKKHPSPATALKLFTRINSERATALEATGLTRLL
;
A
#
# COMPACT_ATOMS: atom_id res chain seq x y z
N MET A 1 6.06 0.61 -20.67
CA MET A 1 7.13 1.35 -21.41
C MET A 1 7.94 2.15 -20.40
N TYR A 2 9.15 2.61 -20.76
CA TYR A 2 10.08 3.23 -19.82
C TYR A 2 9.50 4.50 -19.18
N ALA A 3 9.11 4.42 -17.90
CA ALA A 3 9.03 5.60 -17.06
C ALA A 3 10.46 6.17 -16.98
N ASP A 4 10.66 7.29 -17.66
CA ASP A 4 11.95 7.89 -17.86
C ASP A 4 12.62 8.25 -16.52
N SER A 5 13.95 8.23 -16.59
CA SER A 5 14.95 8.45 -15.57
C SER A 5 14.65 9.60 -14.59
N SER A 6 14.94 9.38 -13.30
CA SER A 6 15.02 10.38 -12.22
C SER A 6 13.74 11.08 -11.73
N ILE A 7 12.53 10.61 -12.04
CA ILE A 7 11.32 11.23 -11.49
C ILE A 7 11.29 11.01 -9.96
N SER A 8 11.65 12.04 -9.19
CA SER A 8 11.22 12.17 -7.80
C SER A 8 9.71 12.15 -7.84
N LEU A 9 9.08 11.13 -7.25
CA LEU A 9 7.62 11.14 -7.17
C LEU A 9 7.22 12.42 -6.44
N PRO A 10 6.18 13.14 -6.91
CA PRO A 10 5.92 14.49 -6.43
C PRO A 10 5.53 14.53 -4.97
N TYR A 11 5.19 15.71 -4.43
CA TYR A 11 4.57 15.86 -3.10
C TYR A 11 5.31 15.15 -1.96
N SER A 12 6.64 15.08 -2.11
CA SER A 12 7.48 14.46 -1.12
C SER A 12 8.58 15.39 -0.61
N SER A 13 8.85 15.29 0.69
CA SER A 13 10.00 15.90 1.34
C SER A 13 11.06 14.84 1.51
N SER A 14 12.22 15.06 0.89
CA SER A 14 13.35 14.15 1.04
C SER A 14 13.89 14.24 2.46
N PHE A 15 13.98 13.11 3.14
CA PHE A 15 14.71 12.97 4.39
C PHE A 15 16.21 12.84 4.13
N PHE A 16 16.57 12.01 3.15
CA PHE A 16 17.88 11.99 2.51
C PHE A 16 17.71 11.54 1.06
N ASP A 17 18.67 11.95 0.22
CA ASP A 17 18.66 11.66 -1.20
C ASP A 17 19.99 11.05 -1.63
N ASN A 18 19.91 10.03 -2.49
CA ASN A 18 21.03 9.43 -3.19
C ASN A 18 22.18 8.97 -2.26
N VAL A 19 21.83 8.33 -1.13
CA VAL A 19 22.82 7.83 -0.18
C VAL A 19 23.21 6.40 -0.57
N PRO A 20 24.51 6.07 -0.72
CA PRO A 20 24.93 4.72 -1.07
C PRO A 20 24.46 3.71 -0.02
N VAL A 21 23.80 2.64 -0.49
CA VAL A 21 23.17 1.64 0.37
C VAL A 21 24.14 1.01 1.37
N HIS A 22 25.41 0.84 1.00
CA HIS A 22 26.42 0.22 1.86
C HIS A 22 26.78 1.04 3.11
N PHE A 23 26.43 2.34 3.15
CA PHE A 23 26.57 3.17 4.35
C PHE A 23 25.35 3.12 5.27
N LEU A 24 24.26 2.48 4.84
CA LEU A 24 22.99 2.47 5.56
C LEU A 24 22.77 1.16 6.30
N ASN A 25 22.35 1.26 7.56
CA ASN A 25 21.76 0.14 8.26
C ASN A 25 20.29 0.01 7.86
N LEU A 26 20.04 -0.72 6.77
CA LEU A 26 18.70 -0.84 6.20
C LEU A 26 17.70 -1.48 7.19
N ASP A 27 18.10 -2.47 7.99
CA ASP A 27 17.18 -3.06 8.98
C ASP A 27 16.79 -2.04 10.04
N ALA A 28 17.73 -1.20 10.49
CA ALA A 28 17.44 -0.16 11.46
C ALA A 28 16.54 0.94 10.87
N LEU A 29 16.70 1.28 9.60
CA LEU A 29 15.83 2.24 8.91
C LEU A 29 14.41 1.70 8.75
N ILE A 30 14.25 0.42 8.39
CA ILE A 30 12.91 -0.20 8.27
C ILE A 30 12.23 -0.29 9.64
N ARG A 31 12.96 -0.71 10.68
CA ARG A 31 12.45 -0.70 12.08
C ARG A 31 12.13 0.71 12.56
N GLY A 32 12.97 1.69 12.23
CA GLY A 32 12.70 3.10 12.51
C GLY A 32 11.39 3.57 11.89
N GLY A 33 11.08 3.09 10.68
CA GLY A 33 9.80 3.26 9.99
C GLY A 33 8.59 2.90 10.84
N THR A 34 8.64 1.77 11.53
CA THR A 34 7.52 1.21 12.30
C THR A 34 7.49 1.68 13.75
N GLU A 35 8.65 1.96 14.35
CA GLU A 35 8.80 2.22 15.79
C GLU A 35 8.89 3.72 16.14
N LEU A 36 9.43 4.56 15.25
CA LEU A 36 9.64 5.98 15.53
C LEU A 36 8.44 6.83 15.08
N ARG A 37 7.96 7.70 15.99
CA ARG A 37 6.78 8.55 15.75
C ARG A 37 6.92 9.43 14.51
N ASP A 38 8.12 9.95 14.26
CA ASP A 38 8.40 10.85 13.14
C ASP A 38 8.35 10.14 11.77
N PHE A 39 8.44 8.80 11.77
CA PHE A 39 8.39 7.97 10.56
C PHE A 39 7.02 7.35 10.28
N ARG A 40 6.00 7.64 11.11
CA ARG A 40 4.61 7.16 10.91
C ARG A 40 3.82 7.96 9.86
N LYS A 41 4.52 8.52 8.88
CA LYS A 41 3.91 9.18 7.72
C LYS A 41 3.92 8.21 6.55
N ASP A 42 3.09 8.50 5.56
CA ASP A 42 3.21 7.82 4.28
C ASP A 42 4.57 8.23 3.67
N CYS A 43 5.32 7.26 3.17
CA CYS A 43 6.62 7.52 2.58
C CYS A 43 6.93 6.50 1.50
N TYR A 44 7.93 6.78 0.67
CA TYR A 44 8.50 5.78 -0.20
C TYR A 44 10.01 5.86 -0.20
N TRP A 45 10.59 4.70 -0.38
CA TRP A 45 12.01 4.47 -0.56
C TRP A 45 12.21 4.26 -2.05
N SER A 46 13.11 5.03 -2.65
CA SER A 46 13.49 4.85 -4.05
C SER A 46 14.94 4.39 -4.09
N VAL A 47 15.18 3.25 -4.72
CA VAL A 47 16.54 2.75 -4.95
C VAL A 47 16.88 2.96 -6.41
N SER A 48 17.98 3.64 -6.68
CA SER A 48 18.50 3.84 -8.03
C SER A 48 19.76 3.01 -8.27
N ALA A 49 19.96 2.64 -9.52
CA ALA A 49 21.17 2.01 -10.04
C ALA A 49 21.64 2.83 -11.25
N GLY A 50 22.54 3.78 -11.03
CA GLY A 50 22.88 4.79 -12.04
C GLY A 50 21.75 5.82 -12.22
N SER A 51 21.33 6.07 -13.47
CA SER A 51 20.28 7.05 -13.79
C SER A 51 18.84 6.52 -13.66
N GLY A 52 18.66 5.20 -13.49
CA GLY A 52 17.35 4.55 -13.42
C GLY A 52 16.94 4.21 -11.99
N VAL A 53 15.63 4.27 -11.73
CA VAL A 53 15.05 3.68 -10.51
C VAL A 53 15.04 2.16 -10.68
N PHE A 54 15.74 1.47 -9.79
CA PHE A 54 15.80 0.02 -9.73
C PHE A 54 14.57 -0.57 -9.05
N THR A 55 14.18 -0.02 -7.90
CA THR A 55 13.01 -0.51 -7.15
C THR A 55 12.49 0.56 -6.20
N ARG A 56 11.25 0.37 -5.71
CA ARG A 56 10.64 1.22 -4.70
C ARG A 56 10.00 0.37 -3.60
N LEU A 57 9.99 0.91 -2.38
CA LEU A 57 9.19 0.37 -1.27
C LEU A 57 8.33 1.49 -0.71
N ILE A 58 7.02 1.30 -0.72
CA ILE A 58 6.07 2.27 -0.18
C ILE A 58 5.71 1.87 1.25
N PHE A 59 5.58 2.87 2.11
CA PHE A 59 5.06 2.74 3.46
C PHE A 59 3.79 3.56 3.61
N ARG A 60 2.78 2.94 4.21
CA ARG A 60 1.58 3.59 4.72
C ARG A 60 1.71 3.71 6.23
N GLN A 61 1.76 4.93 6.74
CA GLN A 61 1.89 5.21 8.17
C GLN A 61 3.02 4.42 8.86
N GLY A 62 4.18 4.35 8.20
CA GLY A 62 5.35 3.63 8.70
C GLY A 62 5.35 2.11 8.47
N LYS A 63 4.36 1.55 7.76
CA LYS A 63 4.28 0.10 7.51
C LYS A 63 4.30 -0.22 6.01
N PRO A 64 4.99 -1.29 5.57
CA PRO A 64 5.07 -1.65 4.15
C PRO A 64 3.69 -1.80 3.50
N TYR A 65 3.53 -1.19 2.34
CA TYR A 65 2.32 -1.21 1.53
C TYR A 65 2.62 -1.77 0.15
N TYR A 66 1.73 -2.64 -0.35
CA TYR A 66 1.91 -3.30 -1.64
C TYR A 66 1.34 -2.45 -2.76
N ILE A 67 2.09 -2.35 -3.85
CA ILE A 67 1.63 -1.82 -5.11
C ILE A 67 1.26 -2.99 -6.01
N ALA A 68 0.02 -3.05 -6.50
CA ALA A 68 -0.38 -4.08 -7.45
C ALA A 68 0.52 -4.08 -8.69
N GLY A 69 1.12 -5.22 -9.01
CA GLY A 69 2.05 -5.37 -10.14
C GLY A 69 3.52 -5.05 -9.82
N SER A 70 3.86 -4.74 -8.57
CA SER A 70 5.26 -4.64 -8.11
C SER A 70 5.83 -6.01 -7.76
N ASP A 71 7.06 -6.28 -8.18
CA ASP A 71 7.78 -7.52 -7.82
C ASP A 71 8.16 -7.59 -6.34
N CYS A 72 8.15 -6.45 -5.64
CA CYS A 72 8.48 -6.37 -4.24
C CYS A 72 7.22 -6.36 -3.38
N LEU A 73 7.01 -7.44 -2.63
CA LEU A 73 5.90 -7.59 -1.71
C LEU A 73 6.17 -6.85 -0.41
N ASP A 74 7.18 -7.24 0.37
CA ASP A 74 7.40 -6.72 1.72
C ASP A 74 8.82 -6.18 1.95
N SER A 75 9.06 -5.68 3.18
CA SER A 75 10.37 -5.18 3.59
C SER A 75 11.47 -6.22 3.51
N ASP A 76 11.19 -7.49 3.81
CA ASP A 76 12.22 -8.52 3.87
C ASP A 76 12.65 -8.93 2.46
N SER A 77 11.68 -9.08 1.56
CA SER A 77 11.87 -9.30 0.12
C SER A 77 12.63 -8.13 -0.50
N PHE A 78 12.27 -6.89 -0.13
CA PHE A 78 12.98 -5.69 -0.55
C PHE A 78 14.45 -5.69 -0.13
N LEU A 79 14.71 -5.96 1.16
CA LEU A 79 16.06 -6.02 1.71
C LEU A 79 16.88 -7.14 1.06
N ALA A 80 16.30 -8.32 0.87
CA ALA A 80 16.96 -9.44 0.21
C ALA A 80 17.34 -9.09 -1.22
N MET A 81 16.43 -8.48 -1.98
CA MET A 81 16.69 -8.01 -3.35
C MET A 81 17.85 -7.01 -3.39
N ILE A 82 17.84 -6.00 -2.52
CA ILE A 82 18.91 -4.98 -2.47
C ILE A 82 20.26 -5.60 -2.09
N ARG A 83 20.29 -6.48 -1.10
CA ARG A 83 21.52 -7.10 -0.59
C ARG A 83 22.15 -8.07 -1.57
N ASN A 84 21.34 -8.73 -2.39
CA ASN A 84 21.81 -9.69 -3.39
C ASN A 84 22.22 -9.03 -4.71
N ASP A 85 21.89 -7.75 -4.90
CA ASP A 85 22.33 -7.00 -6.07
C ASP A 85 23.81 -6.61 -5.94
N LYS A 86 24.55 -6.72 -7.05
CA LYS A 86 26.01 -6.47 -7.10
C LYS A 86 26.37 -5.06 -7.56
N ARG A 87 25.39 -4.27 -8.02
CA ARG A 87 25.61 -2.90 -8.49
C ARG A 87 25.77 -1.96 -7.31
N GLU A 88 26.36 -0.79 -7.57
CA GLU A 88 26.29 0.32 -6.61
C GLU A 88 24.87 0.88 -6.61
N LEU A 89 24.19 0.70 -5.48
CA LEU A 89 22.82 1.15 -5.27
C LEU A 89 22.79 2.38 -4.37
N PHE A 90 21.90 3.31 -4.70
CA PHE A 90 21.66 4.52 -3.92
C PHE A 90 20.22 4.55 -3.45
N LEU A 91 20.00 4.93 -2.19
CA LEU A 91 18.69 5.02 -1.57
C LEU A 91 18.31 6.48 -1.32
N SER A 92 17.08 6.82 -1.67
CA SER A 92 16.42 8.08 -1.31
C SER A 92 15.17 7.78 -0.50
N LEU A 93 14.98 8.48 0.62
CA LEU A 93 13.80 8.39 1.46
C LEU A 93 12.97 9.65 1.33
N ASN A 94 11.70 9.50 0.96
CA ASN A 94 10.80 10.59 0.64
C ASN A 94 9.49 10.45 1.42
N PHE A 95 9.17 11.41 2.29
CA PHE A 95 7.90 11.48 3.01
C PHE A 95 6.84 12.15 2.17
N LEU A 96 5.65 11.57 2.12
CA LEU A 96 4.52 12.05 1.33
C LEU A 96 3.66 13.04 2.13
N ASP A 97 3.06 14.00 1.42
CA ASP A 97 1.97 14.83 1.94
C ASP A 97 0.71 14.00 2.25
N ASP A 98 -0.08 14.46 3.23
CA ASP A 98 -1.30 13.77 3.63
C ASP A 98 -2.26 13.58 2.44
N HIS A 99 -2.78 12.36 2.28
CA HIS A 99 -3.69 11.92 1.22
C HIS A 99 -3.09 11.82 -0.20
N SER A 100 -1.78 11.95 -0.37
CA SER A 100 -1.17 11.79 -1.69
C SER A 100 -0.88 10.33 -2.05
N LEU A 101 -0.93 9.40 -1.09
CA LEU A 101 -0.59 7.99 -1.29
C LEU A 101 -1.41 7.30 -2.38
N GLY A 102 -2.74 7.47 -2.38
CA GLY A 102 -3.62 6.94 -3.43
C GLY A 102 -3.23 7.41 -4.84
N PRO A 103 -3.12 8.74 -5.07
CA PRO A 103 -2.61 9.27 -6.34
C PRO A 103 -1.26 8.70 -6.76
N VAL A 104 -0.30 8.54 -5.83
CA VAL A 104 1.01 7.91 -6.13
C VAL A 104 0.83 6.53 -6.72
N ILE A 105 0.04 5.70 -6.04
CA ILE A 105 -0.15 4.30 -6.41
C ILE A 105 -0.74 4.24 -7.81
N LYS A 106 -1.82 5.01 -8.08
CA LYS A 106 -2.43 5.07 -9.41
C LYS A 106 -1.42 5.42 -10.50
N TYR A 107 -0.60 6.44 -10.27
CA TYR A 107 0.43 6.87 -11.23
C TYR A 107 1.49 5.79 -11.50
N LEU A 108 1.82 4.99 -10.49
CA LEU A 108 2.82 3.94 -10.60
C LEU A 108 2.30 2.64 -11.22
N THR A 109 1.00 2.36 -11.13
CA THR A 109 0.42 1.06 -11.50
C THR A 109 -0.39 1.06 -12.77
N GLU A 110 -0.92 2.21 -13.14
CA GLU A 110 -1.84 2.30 -14.26
C GLU A 110 -1.17 2.95 -15.46
N GLU A 111 -1.58 2.55 -16.66
CA GLU A 111 -1.16 3.21 -17.89
C GLU A 111 -2.17 4.34 -18.19
N PRO A 112 -1.70 5.53 -18.62
CA PRO A 112 -2.60 6.62 -18.95
C PRO A 112 -3.42 6.30 -20.20
N VAL A 113 -4.70 6.69 -20.19
CA VAL A 113 -5.58 6.55 -21.35
C VAL A 113 -5.43 7.69 -22.35
N LEU A 114 -4.93 8.85 -21.91
CA LEU A 114 -4.54 9.97 -22.76
C LEU A 114 -3.15 10.45 -22.38
N THR A 115 -2.29 10.66 -23.37
CA THR A 115 -0.91 11.11 -23.20
C THR A 115 -0.69 12.42 -23.95
N GLU A 116 0.36 13.17 -23.56
CA GLU A 116 0.81 14.38 -24.25
C GLU A 116 -0.27 15.48 -24.42
N LEU A 117 -1.19 15.57 -23.46
CA LEU A 117 -2.22 16.61 -23.46
C LEU A 117 -1.56 17.97 -23.28
N ASP A 118 -1.69 18.83 -24.29
CA ASP A 118 -1.05 20.14 -24.30
C ASP A 118 -1.95 21.17 -23.61
N ASN A 119 -1.46 21.72 -22.50
CA ASN A 119 -2.22 22.76 -21.80
C ASN A 119 -2.20 24.12 -22.54
N SER A 120 -1.19 24.39 -23.38
CA SER A 120 -1.11 25.63 -24.16
C SER A 120 -2.19 25.71 -25.25
N SER A 121 -2.58 24.57 -25.82
CA SER A 121 -3.71 24.44 -26.74
C SER A 121 -5.08 24.39 -26.03
N GLY A 122 -5.08 24.31 -24.70
CA GLY A 122 -6.26 24.27 -23.85
C GLY A 122 -6.91 22.89 -23.75
N GLU A 123 -6.25 21.82 -24.19
CA GLU A 123 -6.77 20.44 -24.14
C GLU A 123 -7.07 19.99 -22.72
N LEU A 124 -6.20 20.32 -21.76
CA LEU A 124 -6.42 20.03 -20.35
C LEU A 124 -7.73 20.65 -19.83
N VAL A 125 -8.00 21.89 -20.21
CA VAL A 125 -9.23 22.61 -19.82
C VAL A 125 -10.45 21.98 -20.49
N GLN A 126 -10.33 21.50 -21.73
CA GLN A 126 -11.41 20.78 -22.41
C GLN A 126 -11.70 19.44 -21.74
N LEU A 127 -10.67 18.67 -21.39
CA LEU A 127 -10.79 17.42 -20.64
C LEU A 127 -11.51 17.67 -19.30
N LEU A 128 -11.05 18.63 -18.51
CA LEU A 128 -11.67 18.98 -17.22
C LEU A 128 -13.15 19.38 -17.39
N LYS A 129 -13.51 20.12 -18.45
CA LYS A 129 -14.91 20.45 -18.75
C LYS A 129 -15.73 19.21 -19.12
N SER A 130 -15.14 18.29 -19.90
CA SER A 130 -15.77 17.03 -20.28
C SER A 130 -16.05 16.17 -19.06
N LEU A 131 -15.03 15.90 -18.23
CA LEU A 131 -15.14 15.12 -17.00
C LEU A 131 -16.16 15.72 -16.03
N ARG A 132 -16.21 17.07 -15.92
CA ARG A 132 -17.22 17.76 -15.12
C ARG A 132 -18.65 17.54 -15.63
N LYS A 133 -18.83 17.40 -16.94
CA LYS A 133 -20.14 17.18 -17.56
C LYS A 133 -20.57 15.72 -17.46
N SER A 134 -19.64 14.78 -17.63
CA SER A 134 -19.91 13.34 -17.51
C SER A 134 -20.00 12.86 -16.05
N GLY A 135 -19.37 13.58 -15.11
CA GLY A 135 -19.27 13.16 -13.72
C GLY A 135 -18.25 12.03 -13.53
N GLU A 136 -17.29 11.88 -14.45
CA GLU A 136 -16.28 10.84 -14.40
C GLU A 136 -15.11 11.20 -13.47
N SER A 137 -14.48 10.18 -12.92
CA SER A 137 -13.30 10.32 -12.06
C SER A 137 -12.03 9.93 -12.82
N GLY A 138 -10.90 10.40 -12.31
CA GLY A 138 -9.61 10.17 -12.93
C GLY A 138 -8.48 10.82 -12.14
N MET A 139 -7.30 10.83 -12.75
CA MET A 139 -6.15 11.56 -12.26
C MET A 139 -5.40 12.18 -13.42
N ILE A 140 -5.02 13.44 -13.27
CA ILE A 140 -4.08 14.10 -14.18
C ILE A 140 -2.68 13.99 -13.58
N SER A 141 -1.71 13.55 -14.38
CA SER A 141 -0.28 13.77 -14.15
C SER A 141 0.16 14.93 -15.04
N LEU A 142 0.84 15.94 -14.48
CA LEU A 142 1.24 17.14 -15.19
C LEU A 142 2.73 17.40 -15.00
N HIS A 143 3.49 17.49 -16.09
CA HIS A 143 4.91 17.79 -16.04
C HIS A 143 5.16 19.28 -15.78
N VAL A 144 5.78 19.57 -14.64
CA VAL A 144 6.18 20.92 -14.20
C VAL A 144 7.70 21.04 -14.15
N GLU A 145 8.23 22.26 -14.07
CA GLU A 145 9.70 22.48 -14.07
C GLU A 145 10.45 21.67 -12.99
N LYS A 146 9.82 21.43 -11.83
CA LYS A 146 10.42 20.77 -10.67
C LYS A 146 10.02 19.30 -10.51
N GLY A 147 9.37 18.69 -11.50
CA GLY A 147 8.92 17.30 -11.46
C GLY A 147 7.52 17.11 -12.03
N ILE A 148 6.70 16.29 -11.38
CA ILE A 148 5.33 16.02 -11.81
C ILE A 148 4.35 16.62 -10.81
N ALA A 149 3.12 16.96 -11.21
CA ALA A 149 2.04 17.29 -10.30
C ALA A 149 0.89 16.29 -10.52
N LEU A 150 0.32 15.76 -9.43
CA LEU A 150 -0.82 14.85 -9.50
C LEU A 150 -2.09 15.56 -9.06
N ILE A 151 -3.11 15.52 -9.91
CA ILE A 151 -4.40 16.16 -9.66
C ILE A 151 -5.49 15.08 -9.72
N PRO A 152 -5.92 14.54 -8.57
CA PRO A 152 -7.07 13.65 -8.54
C PRO A 152 -8.35 14.41 -8.94
N ILE A 153 -9.19 13.73 -9.71
CA ILE A 153 -10.51 14.19 -10.14
C ILE A 153 -11.53 13.22 -9.59
N CYS A 154 -12.41 13.72 -8.72
CA CYS A 154 -13.50 12.95 -8.14
C CYS A 154 -14.81 13.46 -8.72
N GLU A 155 -15.51 12.61 -9.48
CA GLU A 155 -16.81 12.93 -10.10
C GLU A 155 -16.79 14.27 -10.87
N GLY A 156 -15.76 14.46 -11.68
CA GLY A 156 -15.56 15.66 -12.48
C GLY A 156 -15.17 16.91 -11.68
N ARG A 157 -14.83 16.77 -10.39
CA ARG A 157 -14.42 17.86 -9.51
C ARG A 157 -12.97 17.70 -9.08
N ILE A 158 -12.26 18.83 -9.10
CA ILE A 158 -10.93 18.98 -8.53
C ILE A 158 -11.03 19.73 -7.21
N SER A 159 -10.37 19.24 -6.17
CA SER A 159 -10.37 19.87 -4.84
C SER A 159 -8.95 20.16 -4.36
N ARG A 160 -8.01 19.30 -4.74
CA ARG A 160 -6.62 19.29 -4.30
C ARG A 160 -5.71 18.84 -5.45
N GLY A 161 -4.52 19.41 -5.51
CA GLY A 161 -3.43 18.95 -6.37
C GLY A 161 -2.17 18.84 -5.54
N PHE A 162 -1.36 17.85 -5.88
CA PHE A 162 -0.14 17.50 -5.16
C PHE A 162 1.06 17.84 -6.04
N LEU A 163 1.78 18.90 -5.69
CA LEU A 163 2.93 19.41 -6.45
C LEU A 163 4.23 19.02 -5.74
N PRO A 164 5.39 19.10 -6.40
CA PRO A 164 6.68 18.90 -5.74
C PRO A 164 6.84 19.83 -4.54
N GLY A 165 7.00 19.25 -3.35
CA GLY A 165 7.20 19.97 -2.08
C GLY A 165 6.01 20.76 -1.52
N ARG A 166 4.81 20.69 -2.12
CA ARG A 166 3.61 21.35 -1.57
C ARG A 166 2.30 20.78 -2.08
N THR A 167 1.25 20.91 -1.28
CA THR A 167 -0.14 20.69 -1.67
C THR A 167 -0.84 22.02 -2.01
N ILE A 168 -1.60 22.06 -3.11
CA ILE A 168 -2.45 23.20 -3.52
C ILE A 168 -3.92 22.80 -3.52
N ALA A 169 -4.81 23.73 -3.19
CA ALA A 169 -6.25 23.45 -3.11
C ALA A 169 -7.11 24.65 -3.55
N GLY A 170 -8.37 24.38 -3.84
CA GLY A 170 -9.38 25.42 -4.11
C GLY A 170 -9.03 26.30 -5.31
N ARG A 171 -9.17 27.63 -5.15
CA ARG A 171 -8.93 28.59 -6.25
C ARG A 171 -7.50 28.55 -6.79
N GLY A 172 -6.52 28.37 -5.91
CA GLY A 172 -5.11 28.30 -6.32
C GLY A 172 -4.83 27.14 -7.28
N LEU A 173 -5.51 25.99 -7.08
CA LEU A 173 -5.41 24.86 -8.01
C LEU A 173 -5.98 25.20 -9.38
N VAL A 174 -7.12 25.87 -9.42
CA VAL A 174 -7.76 26.28 -10.68
C VAL A 174 -6.90 27.29 -11.44
N GLU A 175 -6.27 28.23 -10.73
CA GLU A 175 -5.34 29.20 -11.32
C GLU A 175 -4.09 28.50 -11.86
N PHE A 176 -3.50 27.60 -11.09
CA PHE A 176 -2.37 26.78 -11.51
C PHE A 176 -2.66 25.98 -12.78
N LEU A 177 -3.80 25.28 -12.85
CA LEU A 177 -4.14 24.46 -14.02
C LEU A 177 -4.37 25.27 -15.31
N LYS A 178 -4.68 26.56 -15.21
CA LYS A 178 -4.80 27.43 -16.40
C LYS A 178 -3.45 27.85 -16.99
N SER A 179 -2.40 27.84 -16.17
CA SER A 179 -1.06 28.30 -16.54
C SER A 179 0.00 27.65 -15.64
N PRO A 180 0.24 26.33 -15.78
CA PRO A 180 1.21 25.62 -14.97
C PRO A 180 2.63 26.04 -15.35
N GLU A 181 3.51 26.04 -14.36
CA GLU A 181 4.94 26.32 -14.54
C GLU A 181 5.61 25.15 -15.30
N GLY A 182 6.18 25.39 -16.49
CA GLY A 182 6.93 24.39 -17.26
C GLY A 182 6.30 23.98 -18.59
N SER A 183 6.53 22.72 -19.02
CA SER A 183 6.12 22.21 -20.35
C SER A 183 4.60 22.15 -20.54
N GLY A 184 3.83 22.02 -19.45
CA GLY A 184 2.38 21.93 -19.51
C GLY A 184 1.83 20.63 -20.11
N MET A 185 2.70 19.65 -20.42
CA MET A 185 2.29 18.34 -20.90
C MET A 185 1.66 17.52 -19.78
N ALA A 186 0.51 16.93 -20.08
CA ALA A 186 -0.24 16.15 -19.12
C ALA A 186 -0.64 14.77 -19.64
N GLU A 187 -0.81 13.85 -18.71
CA GLU A 187 -1.36 12.52 -18.93
C GLU A 187 -2.63 12.38 -18.09
N PHE A 188 -3.57 11.59 -18.58
CA PHE A 188 -4.81 11.29 -17.88
C PHE A 188 -4.97 9.79 -17.66
N PHE A 189 -5.21 9.42 -16.40
CA PHE A 189 -5.51 8.08 -15.94
C PHE A 189 -6.99 8.04 -15.58
N ASP A 190 -7.76 7.15 -16.18
CA ASP A 190 -9.20 7.09 -15.98
C ASP A 190 -9.57 6.35 -14.68
N GLY A 191 -10.80 6.58 -14.23
CA GLY A 191 -11.35 5.91 -13.06
C GLY A 191 -10.93 6.54 -11.72
N PRO A 192 -11.59 6.15 -10.63
CA PRO A 192 -11.34 6.73 -9.31
C PRO A 192 -9.89 6.51 -8.86
N VAL A 193 -9.39 7.45 -8.07
CA VAL A 193 -8.18 7.25 -7.28
C VAL A 193 -8.58 6.51 -6.01
N ALA A 194 -8.21 5.24 -5.91
CA ALA A 194 -8.55 4.42 -4.76
C ALA A 194 -7.84 4.94 -3.50
N GLU A 195 -8.58 5.00 -2.38
CA GLU A 195 -7.96 5.18 -1.08
C GLU A 195 -7.19 3.90 -0.72
N PRO A 196 -5.92 3.99 -0.30
CA PRO A 196 -5.15 2.82 0.09
C PRO A 196 -5.83 2.07 1.23
N ALA A 197 -5.79 0.74 1.14
CA ALA A 197 -6.40 -0.18 2.10
C ALA A 197 -6.06 0.15 3.55
N ALA A 198 -7.00 0.00 4.50
CA ALA A 198 -6.78 0.34 5.91
C ALA A 198 -5.59 -0.39 6.54
N LEU A 199 -5.24 -1.58 6.06
CA LEU A 199 -4.11 -2.36 6.53
C LEU A 199 -3.04 -2.48 5.45
N GLY A 200 -1.79 -2.29 5.86
CA GLY A 200 -0.63 -2.66 5.06
C GLY A 200 -0.37 -4.17 5.09
N ILE A 201 0.65 -4.59 4.34
CA ILE A 201 1.05 -6.00 4.24
C ILE A 201 1.53 -6.50 5.60
N GLY A 202 2.24 -5.66 6.36
CA GLY A 202 2.76 -6.01 7.67
C GLY A 202 1.67 -6.44 8.63
N GLU A 203 0.52 -5.74 8.65
CA GLU A 203 -0.62 -6.12 9.48
C GLU A 203 -1.33 -7.38 9.01
N ILE A 204 -1.48 -7.53 7.69
CA ILE A 204 -2.07 -8.74 7.10
C ILE A 204 -1.22 -9.95 7.49
N ASN A 205 0.10 -9.87 7.29
CA ASN A 205 1.05 -10.92 7.66
C ASN A 205 1.08 -11.17 9.17
N LEU A 206 1.04 -10.11 9.98
CA LEU A 206 0.95 -10.24 11.43
C LEU A 206 -0.30 -11.02 11.85
N ILE A 207 -1.45 -10.74 11.25
CA ILE A 207 -2.70 -11.44 11.53
C ILE A 207 -2.59 -12.91 11.08
N LEU A 208 -2.16 -13.16 9.84
CA LEU A 208 -2.00 -14.53 9.31
C LEU A 208 -1.06 -15.37 10.18
N HIS A 209 0.12 -14.83 10.50
CA HIS A 209 1.10 -15.46 11.37
C HIS A 209 0.51 -15.78 12.74
N SER A 210 -0.21 -14.82 13.35
CA SER A 210 -0.81 -15.01 14.67
C SER A 210 -1.87 -16.12 14.69
N VAL A 211 -2.61 -16.29 13.58
CA VAL A 211 -3.55 -17.41 13.40
C VAL A 211 -2.81 -18.71 13.16
N ASN A 212 -1.75 -18.72 12.34
CA ASN A 212 -0.97 -19.93 12.06
C ASN A 212 -0.29 -20.49 13.29
N VAL A 213 0.41 -19.67 14.09
CA VAL A 213 1.05 -20.12 15.34
C VAL A 213 0.01 -20.67 16.33
N TRP A 214 -1.18 -20.08 16.36
CA TRP A 214 -2.29 -20.60 17.16
C TRP A 214 -2.79 -21.96 16.65
N LEU A 215 -2.98 -22.13 15.33
CA LEU A 215 -3.37 -23.41 14.73
C LEU A 215 -2.32 -24.50 14.93
N GLU A 216 -1.04 -24.16 14.81
CA GLU A 216 0.08 -25.07 15.10
C GLU A 216 0.03 -25.56 16.54
N SER A 217 -0.18 -24.64 17.49
CA SER A 217 -0.27 -24.95 18.91
C SER A 217 -1.55 -25.71 19.29
N LEU A 218 -2.64 -25.53 18.54
CA LEU A 218 -3.84 -26.35 18.66
C LEU A 218 -3.65 -27.78 18.14
N GLY A 219 -2.80 -27.98 17.14
CA GLY A 219 -2.60 -29.27 16.47
C GLY A 219 -2.37 -30.46 17.42
N PRO A 220 -1.44 -30.38 18.39
CA PRO A 220 -1.18 -31.47 19.33
C PRO A 220 -2.35 -31.85 20.24
N VAL A 221 -3.20 -30.87 20.59
CA VAL A 221 -4.31 -31.07 21.54
C VAL A 221 -5.66 -31.27 20.84
N TRP A 222 -5.78 -30.80 19.59
CA TRP A 222 -6.96 -30.91 18.76
C TRP A 222 -6.57 -31.08 17.28
N PRO A 223 -6.10 -32.27 16.86
CA PRO A 223 -5.64 -32.51 15.48
C PRO A 223 -6.72 -32.26 14.42
N GLN A 224 -7.99 -32.49 14.77
CA GLN A 224 -9.13 -32.29 13.86
C GLN A 224 -9.28 -30.82 13.43
N SER A 225 -8.75 -29.85 14.19
CA SER A 225 -8.74 -28.44 13.81
C SER A 225 -8.22 -28.23 12.38
N ARG A 226 -7.12 -28.90 12.01
CA ARG A 226 -6.50 -28.79 10.69
C ARG A 226 -7.40 -29.29 9.56
N SER A 227 -8.19 -30.33 9.81
CA SER A 227 -9.13 -30.88 8.83
C SER A 227 -10.39 -30.03 8.64
N LEU A 228 -10.75 -29.22 9.64
CA LEU A 228 -11.91 -28.33 9.57
C LEU A 228 -11.59 -26.99 8.89
N MET A 229 -10.32 -26.60 8.89
CA MET A 229 -9.87 -25.30 8.38
C MET A 229 -10.21 -25.02 6.92
N PRO A 230 -9.98 -25.93 5.95
CA PRO A 230 -10.32 -25.67 4.54
C PRO A 230 -11.78 -25.24 4.34
N GLY A 231 -12.72 -25.92 5.02
CA GLY A 231 -14.14 -25.59 4.93
C GLY A 231 -14.53 -24.27 5.60
N TYR A 232 -13.71 -23.75 6.52
CA TYR A 232 -13.90 -22.41 7.08
C TYR A 232 -13.30 -21.32 6.21
N VAL A 233 -12.14 -21.57 5.60
CA VAL A 233 -11.52 -20.65 4.65
C VAL A 233 -12.44 -20.45 3.44
N GLU A 234 -13.02 -21.52 2.89
CA GLU A 234 -13.92 -21.40 1.76
C GLU A 234 -15.15 -20.54 2.09
N LYS A 235 -15.75 -20.73 3.26
CA LYS A 235 -16.88 -19.89 3.72
C LYS A 235 -16.49 -18.42 3.92
N ILE A 236 -15.23 -18.15 4.28
CA ILE A 236 -14.73 -16.78 4.38
C ILE A 236 -14.59 -16.18 2.98
N ARG A 237 -14.03 -16.91 2.01
CA ARG A 237 -13.91 -16.47 0.61
C ARG A 237 -15.28 -16.20 -0.03
N GLU A 238 -16.25 -17.09 0.20
CA GLU A 238 -17.64 -16.92 -0.27
C GLU A 238 -18.30 -15.66 0.32
N ARG A 239 -17.99 -15.34 1.58
CA ARG A 239 -18.59 -14.21 2.30
C ARG A 239 -17.89 -12.88 2.00
N TYR A 240 -16.59 -12.91 1.73
CA TYR A 240 -15.75 -11.75 1.53
C TYR A 240 -14.99 -11.95 0.21
N SER A 241 -15.55 -11.44 -0.89
CA SER A 241 -14.99 -11.62 -2.24
C SER A 241 -13.56 -11.08 -2.38
N SER A 242 -13.21 -10.03 -1.63
CA SER A 242 -11.84 -9.49 -1.59
C SER A 242 -10.82 -10.47 -0.99
N LEU A 243 -11.27 -11.52 -0.30
CA LEU A 243 -10.43 -12.56 0.30
C LEU A 243 -10.30 -13.81 -0.56
N GLU A 244 -10.70 -13.77 -1.84
CA GLU A 244 -10.45 -14.84 -2.81
C GLU A 244 -9.00 -15.37 -2.75
N PRO A 245 -7.95 -14.52 -2.56
CA PRO A 245 -6.56 -15.00 -2.49
C PRO A 245 -6.20 -15.80 -1.23
N LEU A 246 -7.07 -15.82 -0.21
CA LEU A 246 -6.81 -16.54 1.04
C LEU A 246 -6.84 -18.04 0.82
N ASN A 247 -5.73 -18.71 1.15
CA ASN A 247 -5.59 -20.15 1.06
C ASN A 247 -5.23 -20.76 2.42
N TYR A 248 -5.48 -22.05 2.58
CA TYR A 248 -4.97 -22.84 3.69
C TYR A 248 -4.49 -24.20 3.21
N GLU A 249 -3.21 -24.49 3.49
CA GLU A 249 -2.61 -25.79 3.19
C GLU A 249 -2.21 -26.52 4.47
N ILE A 250 -2.50 -27.83 4.52
CA ILE A 250 -2.15 -28.64 5.69
C ILE A 250 -0.63 -28.79 5.73
N GLY A 251 0.00 -28.18 6.75
CA GLY A 251 1.45 -28.19 6.93
C GLY A 251 2.08 -26.82 6.70
N GLU A 252 1.46 -25.95 5.89
CA GLU A 252 1.94 -24.59 5.62
C GLU A 252 1.11 -23.52 6.35
N GLY A 253 -0.17 -23.80 6.63
CA GLY A 253 -1.07 -22.86 7.30
C GLY A 253 -1.81 -21.93 6.34
N LEU A 254 -2.32 -20.83 6.86
CA LEU A 254 -2.97 -19.77 6.09
C LEU A 254 -1.93 -18.93 5.34
N SER A 255 -2.21 -18.66 4.08
CA SER A 255 -1.39 -17.82 3.21
C SER A 255 -2.27 -17.02 2.26
N LEU A 256 -1.67 -16.06 1.57
CA LEU A 256 -2.32 -15.33 0.48
C LEU A 256 -1.60 -15.67 -0.83
N SER A 257 -2.34 -16.06 -1.86
CA SER A 257 -1.80 -16.27 -3.21
C SER A 257 -1.51 -14.95 -3.92
N SER A 258 -2.14 -13.86 -3.48
CA SER A 258 -1.93 -12.49 -3.96
C SER A 258 -2.38 -11.46 -2.91
N PHE A 259 -1.95 -10.22 -3.07
CA PHE A 259 -2.31 -9.14 -2.15
C PHE A 259 -3.80 -8.78 -2.21
N ILE A 260 -4.34 -8.36 -1.06
CA ILE A 260 -5.72 -7.91 -0.92
C ILE A 260 -5.75 -6.37 -0.91
N ALA A 261 -6.18 -5.78 -2.02
CA ALA A 261 -6.30 -4.32 -2.15
C ALA A 261 -7.38 -3.72 -1.23
N GLU A 262 -8.46 -4.46 -0.95
CA GLU A 262 -9.53 -4.04 -0.04
C GLU A 262 -9.45 -4.84 1.27
N SER A 263 -8.60 -4.39 2.19
CA SER A 263 -8.25 -5.13 3.42
C SER A 263 -9.04 -4.72 4.66
N ASP A 264 -10.01 -3.81 4.54
CA ASP A 264 -10.80 -3.29 5.66
C ASP A 264 -11.57 -4.40 6.40
N ASP A 265 -12.07 -5.38 5.68
CA ASP A 265 -12.77 -6.54 6.24
C ASP A 265 -11.82 -7.64 6.75
N PHE A 266 -10.51 -7.56 6.47
CA PHE A 266 -9.56 -8.62 6.78
C PHE A 266 -9.54 -9.01 8.27
N PRO A 267 -9.44 -8.08 9.25
CA PRO A 267 -9.49 -8.43 10.67
C PRO A 267 -10.80 -9.09 11.07
N LYS A 268 -11.93 -8.64 10.49
CA LYS A 268 -13.26 -9.16 10.79
C LYS A 268 -13.46 -10.56 10.23
N ALA A 269 -12.95 -10.81 9.03
CA ALA A 269 -12.94 -12.14 8.43
C ALA A 269 -12.07 -13.10 9.25
N MET A 270 -10.86 -12.69 9.64
CA MET A 270 -9.96 -13.51 10.46
C MET A 270 -10.52 -13.78 11.85
N ALA A 271 -11.12 -12.78 12.50
CA ALA A 271 -11.84 -12.99 13.77
C ALA A 271 -13.02 -13.96 13.60
N THR A 272 -13.77 -13.86 12.51
CA THR A 272 -14.86 -14.77 12.18
C THR A 272 -14.36 -16.21 11.99
N LEU A 273 -13.24 -16.38 11.29
CA LEU A 273 -12.58 -17.67 11.09
C LEU A 273 -12.18 -18.29 12.43
N VAL A 274 -11.44 -17.55 13.27
CA VAL A 274 -11.00 -18.00 14.60
C VAL A 274 -12.20 -18.38 15.47
N LYS A 275 -13.22 -17.52 15.56
CA LYS A 275 -14.44 -17.79 16.34
C LYS A 275 -15.18 -19.01 15.84
N SER A 276 -15.29 -19.18 14.52
CA SER A 276 -16.02 -20.29 13.92
C SER A 276 -15.32 -21.62 14.17
N LEU A 277 -13.98 -21.64 14.09
CA LEU A 277 -13.21 -22.82 14.47
C LEU A 277 -13.34 -23.11 15.97
N CYS A 278 -13.14 -22.11 16.85
CA CYS A 278 -13.29 -22.26 18.31
C CYS A 278 -14.65 -22.83 18.70
N LYS A 279 -15.75 -22.44 18.04
CA LYS A 279 -17.10 -22.97 18.30
C LYS A 279 -17.23 -24.48 18.10
N LYS A 280 -16.33 -25.11 17.34
CA LYS A 280 -16.29 -26.58 17.15
C LYS A 280 -15.38 -27.28 18.13
N HIS A 281 -14.58 -26.55 18.90
CA HIS A 281 -13.76 -27.14 19.95
C HIS A 281 -14.66 -27.60 21.12
N PRO A 282 -14.35 -28.72 21.80
CA PRO A 282 -15.08 -29.15 23.00
C PRO A 282 -15.10 -28.11 24.12
N SER A 283 -14.11 -27.23 24.16
CA SER A 283 -14.04 -26.08 25.08
C SER A 283 -13.72 -24.80 24.32
N PRO A 284 -14.72 -24.12 23.72
CA PRO A 284 -14.50 -22.96 22.84
C PRO A 284 -13.73 -21.82 23.51
N ALA A 285 -14.05 -21.52 24.78
CA ALA A 285 -13.39 -20.46 25.54
C ALA A 285 -11.91 -20.76 25.78
N THR A 286 -11.54 -22.04 25.95
CA THR A 286 -10.15 -22.45 26.14
C THR A 286 -9.34 -22.31 24.85
N ALA A 287 -9.91 -22.72 23.71
CA ALA A 287 -9.28 -22.55 22.41
C ALA A 287 -9.06 -21.07 22.05
N LEU A 288 -10.03 -20.20 22.39
CA LEU A 288 -9.89 -18.76 22.18
C LEU A 288 -8.87 -18.13 23.15
N LYS A 289 -8.90 -18.49 24.44
CA LYS A 289 -7.90 -18.02 25.42
C LYS A 289 -6.47 -18.43 25.02
N LEU A 290 -6.32 -19.60 24.40
CA LEU A 290 -5.03 -20.05 23.88
C LEU A 290 -4.48 -19.10 22.80
N PHE A 291 -5.34 -18.60 21.90
CA PHE A 291 -4.96 -17.59 20.90
C PHE A 291 -4.36 -16.34 21.57
N THR A 292 -5.06 -15.79 22.56
CA THR A 292 -4.60 -14.58 23.29
C THR A 292 -3.29 -14.85 24.03
N ARG A 293 -3.15 -16.03 24.65
CA ARG A 293 -1.95 -16.39 25.41
C ARG A 293 -0.71 -16.52 24.53
N ILE A 294 -0.83 -17.22 23.41
CA ILE A 294 0.28 -17.45 22.47
C ILE A 294 0.74 -16.14 21.83
N ASN A 295 -0.19 -15.23 21.55
CA ASN A 295 0.10 -13.96 20.91
C ASN A 295 0.32 -12.80 21.91
N SER A 296 0.56 -13.10 23.19
CA SER A 296 0.70 -12.08 24.25
C SER A 296 1.84 -11.10 23.99
N GLU A 297 2.97 -11.56 23.43
CA GLU A 297 4.11 -10.70 23.06
C GLU A 297 3.79 -9.75 21.90
N ARG A 298 2.76 -10.05 21.09
CA ARG A 298 2.33 -9.24 19.94
C ARG A 298 1.02 -8.51 20.19
N ALA A 299 0.54 -8.47 21.44
CA ALA A 299 -0.79 -7.97 21.78
C ALA A 299 -1.03 -6.53 21.30
N THR A 300 -0.07 -5.63 21.51
CA THR A 300 -0.18 -4.22 21.07
C THR A 300 -0.22 -4.08 19.56
N ALA A 301 0.58 -4.87 18.84
CA ALA A 301 0.61 -4.85 17.37
C ALA A 301 -0.71 -5.40 16.79
N LEU A 302 -1.26 -6.47 17.37
CA LEU A 302 -2.55 -7.04 16.99
C LEU A 302 -3.74 -6.15 17.39
N GLU A 303 -3.64 -5.39 18.48
CA GLU A 303 -4.67 -4.41 18.81
C GLU A 303 -4.73 -3.30 17.75
N ALA A 304 -3.57 -2.86 17.25
CA ALA A 304 -3.48 -1.84 16.21
C ALA A 304 -4.10 -2.28 14.87
N THR A 305 -4.21 -3.59 14.60
CA THR A 305 -4.92 -4.10 13.42
C THR A 305 -6.44 -4.17 13.60
N GLY A 306 -6.93 -3.95 14.83
CA GLY A 306 -8.35 -4.11 15.18
C GLY A 306 -8.79 -5.55 15.43
N LEU A 307 -7.95 -6.57 15.17
CA LEU A 307 -8.31 -7.98 15.34
C LEU A 307 -8.70 -8.30 16.78
N THR A 308 -7.89 -7.86 17.75
CA THR A 308 -8.08 -8.23 19.17
C THR A 308 -9.43 -7.77 19.72
N ARG A 309 -9.97 -6.64 19.24
CA ARG A 309 -11.28 -6.12 19.66
C ARG A 309 -12.45 -6.96 19.13
N LEU A 310 -12.18 -7.75 18.10
CA LEU A 310 -13.16 -8.59 17.41
C LEU A 310 -13.15 -10.04 17.90
N LEU A 311 -12.19 -10.44 18.75
CA LEU A 311 -12.05 -11.77 19.34
C LEU A 311 -12.74 -11.84 20.71
#